data_AF-A0A2J8S140-F1
#
_entry.id   AF-A0A2J8S140-F1
#
_cell.length_a   1.000
_cell.length_b   1.000
_cell.length_c   1.000
_cell.angle_alpha   90.00
_cell.angle_beta   90.00
_cell.angle_gamma   90.00
#
_symmetry.space_group_name_H-M   'P 1'
#
loop_
_entity.id
_entity.type
_entity.pdbx_description
1 polymer ?
#
loop_
_entity_poly.entity_id
_entity_poly.type
_entity_poly.pdbx_seq_one_letter_code
_entity_poly.pdbx_strand_id
1 'polypeptide(L)'
;NDELEAFKERVRGRAKLRIEKAMKEYEEEERKKRLGPGGLDPIEVYESLPEELQKCFDVKDVQMLQDAISKMDPTVSNPRVPCLPGGPCVSPSPVSQVSEAGW
;
A
#
# COMPACT_ATOMS: atom_id res chain seq x y z
N ASN A 1 16.05 20.90 46.20
CA ASN A 1 16.53 19.94 45.19
C ASN A 1 15.40 19.42 44.32
N ASP A 2 14.21 19.19 44.89
CA ASP A 2 13.05 18.62 44.17
C ASP A 2 12.50 19.48 43.02
N GLU A 3 12.54 20.81 43.13
CA GLU A 3 12.12 21.71 42.06
C GLU A 3 13.01 21.62 40.81
N LEU A 4 14.31 21.39 41.02
CA LEU A 4 15.28 21.24 39.93
C LEU A 4 15.08 19.91 39.19
N GLU A 5 14.79 18.83 39.93
CA GLU A 5 14.46 17.54 39.31
C GLU A 5 13.12 17.60 38.57
N ALA A 6 12.09 18.23 39.15
CA ALA A 6 10.82 18.45 38.47
C ALA A 6 10.98 19.26 37.18
N PHE A 7 11.89 20.24 37.16
CA PHE A 7 12.21 20.99 35.95
C PHE A 7 12.92 20.13 34.90
N LYS A 8 13.94 19.36 35.28
CA LYS A 8 14.65 18.44 34.37
C LYS A 8 13.70 17.42 33.74
N GLU A 9 12.77 16.87 34.51
CA GLU A 9 11.79 15.92 34.01
C GLU A 9 10.84 16.55 32.98
N ARG A 10 10.39 17.78 33.19
CA ARG A 10 9.59 18.50 32.18
C ARG A 10 10.37 18.75 30.89
N VAL A 11 11.65 19.14 31.00
CA VAL A 11 12.51 19.38 29.83
C VAL A 11 12.75 18.07 29.07
N ARG A 12 13.06 16.98 29.77
CA ARG A 12 13.24 15.64 29.18
C ARG A 12 11.96 15.15 28.53
N GLY A 13 10.79 15.32 29.17
CA GLY A 13 9.50 14.93 28.61
C GLY A 13 9.20 15.65 27.29
N ARG A 14 9.47 16.95 27.21
CA ARG A 14 9.31 17.74 25.97
C ARG A 14 10.30 17.31 24.90
N ALA A 15 11.56 17.03 25.26
CA ALA A 15 12.55 16.53 24.31
C ALA A 15 12.16 15.16 23.73
N LYS A 16 11.72 14.23 24.59
CA LYS A 16 11.22 12.91 24.17
C LYS A 16 10.05 13.03 23.19
N LEU A 17 9.04 13.85 23.50
CA LEU A 17 7.90 14.08 22.60
C LEU A 17 8.32 14.60 21.22
N ARG A 18 9.32 15.50 21.17
CA ARG A 18 9.83 16.02 19.89
C ARG A 18 10.57 14.96 19.09
N ILE A 19 11.35 14.13 19.77
CA ILE A 19 12.09 13.02 19.14
C ILE A 19 11.10 11.98 18.62
N GLU A 20 10.12 11.57 19.42
CA GLU A 20 9.10 10.59 19.04
C GLU A 20 8.27 11.06 17.84
N LYS A 21 7.86 12.34 17.83
CA LYS A 21 7.16 12.93 16.69
C LYS A 21 8.02 12.88 15.42
N ALA A 22 9.28 13.27 15.51
CA ALA A 22 10.20 13.24 14.36
C ALA A 22 10.46 11.80 13.86
N MET A 23 10.59 10.84 14.77
CA MET A 23 10.74 9.42 14.43
C MET A 23 9.50 8.87 13.72
N LYS A 24 8.30 9.21 14.22
CA LYS A 24 7.04 8.78 13.62
C LYS A 24 6.84 9.36 12.22
N GLU A 25 7.13 10.65 12.04
CA GLU A 25 7.06 11.30 10.72
C GLU A 25 8.03 10.65 9.72
N TYR A 26 9.25 10.31 10.17
CA TYR A 26 10.22 9.59 9.34
C TYR A 26 9.74 8.19 8.94
N GLU A 27 9.17 7.44 9.89
CA GLU A 27 8.60 6.11 9.61
C GLU A 27 7.40 6.18 8.65
N GLU A 28 6.54 7.18 8.81
CA GLU A 28 5.43 7.43 7.87
C GLU A 28 5.91 7.83 6.48
N GLU A 29 6.99 8.61 6.35
CA GLU A 29 7.60 8.94 5.07
C GLU A 29 8.22 7.72 4.39
N GLU A 30 8.95 6.89 5.12
CA GLU A 30 9.49 5.64 4.59
C GLU A 30 8.38 4.67 4.18
N ARG A 31 7.31 4.57 4.98
CA ARG A 31 6.12 3.80 4.61
C ARG A 31 5.51 4.35 3.33
N LYS A 32 5.34 5.67 3.21
CA LYS A 32 4.83 6.33 1.99
C LYS A 32 5.69 6.07 0.76
N LYS A 33 7.02 6.02 0.88
CA LYS A 33 7.92 5.66 -0.23
C LYS A 33 7.79 4.19 -0.63
N ARG A 34 7.43 3.30 0.30
CA ARG A 34 7.14 1.88 0.03
C ARG A 34 5.74 1.67 -0.59
N LEU A 35 4.82 2.62 -0.42
CA LEU A 35 3.47 2.50 -0.98
C LEU A 35 3.54 2.48 -2.51
N GLY A 36 2.93 1.47 -3.10
CA GLY A 36 2.75 1.36 -4.54
C GLY A 36 1.72 2.36 -5.09
N PRO A 37 1.50 2.38 -6.41
CA PRO A 37 0.46 3.19 -7.03
C PRO A 37 -0.90 2.87 -6.39
N GLY A 38 -1.48 3.83 -5.66
CA GLY A 38 -2.70 3.64 -4.88
C GLY A 38 -2.54 3.79 -3.36
N GLY A 39 -1.32 4.00 -2.86
CA GLY A 39 -1.10 4.18 -1.42
C GLY A 39 -1.19 2.88 -0.63
N LEU A 40 -1.00 1.73 -1.30
CA LEU A 40 -1.08 0.39 -0.70
C LEU A 40 0.32 -0.19 -0.54
N ASP A 41 0.53 -0.86 0.59
CA ASP A 41 1.78 -1.55 0.89
C ASP A 41 1.77 -2.96 0.32
N PRO A 42 2.75 -3.36 -0.52
CA PRO A 42 2.77 -4.69 -1.11
C PRO A 42 2.76 -5.83 -0.09
N ILE A 43 3.36 -5.60 1.09
CA ILE A 43 3.43 -6.61 2.15
C ILE A 43 2.08 -6.73 2.85
N GLU A 44 1.47 -5.60 3.24
CA GLU A 44 0.15 -5.62 3.89
C GLU A 44 -0.93 -6.16 2.95
N VAL A 45 -0.87 -5.83 1.65
CA VAL A 45 -1.76 -6.41 0.64
C VAL A 45 -1.55 -7.92 0.60
N TYR A 46 -0.31 -8.39 0.50
CA TYR A 46 0.00 -9.82 0.45
C TYR A 46 -0.53 -10.58 1.67
N GLU A 47 -0.27 -10.09 2.88
CA GLU A 47 -0.73 -10.72 4.12
C GLU A 47 -2.26 -10.69 4.30
N SER A 48 -2.94 -9.67 3.74
CA SER A 48 -4.40 -9.56 3.79
C SER A 48 -5.14 -10.46 2.80
N LEU A 49 -4.43 -11.00 1.80
CA LEU A 49 -5.04 -11.85 0.78
C LEU A 49 -5.34 -13.25 1.34
N PRO A 50 -6.41 -13.92 0.87
CA PRO A 50 -6.63 -15.33 1.09
C PRO A 50 -5.43 -16.20 0.67
N GLU A 51 -5.17 -17.29 1.39
CA GLU A 51 -4.04 -18.22 1.10
C GLU A 51 -4.03 -18.72 -0.35
N GLU A 52 -5.20 -18.88 -0.97
CA GLU A 52 -5.31 -19.29 -2.38
C GLU A 52 -4.67 -18.27 -3.32
N LEU A 53 -4.82 -16.97 -3.06
CA LEU A 53 -4.25 -15.90 -3.86
C LEU A 53 -2.77 -15.66 -3.53
N GLN A 54 -2.39 -15.78 -2.25
CA GLN A 54 -0.98 -15.73 -1.85
C GLN A 54 -0.16 -16.76 -2.62
N LYS A 55 -0.64 -18.01 -2.68
CA LYS A 55 -0.01 -19.09 -3.47
C LYS A 55 0.08 -18.75 -4.96
N CYS A 56 -0.92 -18.07 -5.53
CA CYS A 56 -0.87 -17.64 -6.93
C CYS A 56 0.28 -16.64 -7.19
N PHE A 57 0.53 -15.73 -6.26
CA PHE A 57 1.65 -14.79 -6.33
C PHE A 57 3.01 -15.47 -6.11
N ASP A 58 3.10 -16.45 -5.20
CA ASP A 58 4.32 -17.22 -4.95
C ASP A 58 4.80 -17.97 -6.21
N VAL A 59 3.87 -18.63 -6.91
CA VAL A 59 4.18 -19.38 -8.14
C VAL A 59 4.23 -18.49 -9.38
N LYS A 60 3.91 -17.19 -9.25
CA LYS A 60 3.84 -16.20 -10.33
C LYS A 60 2.97 -16.64 -11.52
N ASP A 61 1.90 -17.37 -11.24
CA ASP A 61 1.00 -17.90 -12.27
C ASP A 61 -0.19 -16.96 -12.48
N VAL A 62 -0.14 -16.25 -13.60
CA VAL A 62 -1.16 -15.27 -14.01
C VAL A 62 -2.50 -15.97 -14.35
N GLN A 63 -2.47 -17.21 -14.85
CA GLN A 63 -3.69 -17.95 -15.18
C GLN A 63 -4.41 -18.41 -13.91
N MET A 64 -3.67 -18.96 -12.94
CA MET A 64 -4.25 -19.33 -11.64
C MET A 64 -4.87 -18.13 -10.92
N LEU A 65 -4.24 -16.96 -11.01
CA LEU A 65 -4.77 -15.74 -10.42
C LEU A 65 -6.09 -15.31 -11.08
N GLN A 66 -6.18 -15.37 -12.41
CA GLN A 66 -7.42 -15.03 -13.15
C GLN A 66 -8.55 -16.01 -12.81
N ASP A 67 -8.25 -17.29 -12.67
CA ASP A 67 -9.24 -18.31 -12.29
C ASP A 67 -9.74 -18.11 -10.86
N ALA A 68 -8.84 -17.78 -9.93
CA ALA A 68 -9.21 -17.47 -8.54
C ALA A 68 -10.09 -16.21 -8.47
N ILE A 69 -9.75 -15.17 -9.23
CA ILE A 69 -10.55 -13.94 -9.32
C ILE A 69 -11.92 -14.19 -9.97
N SER A 70 -11.98 -15.06 -10.98
CA SER A 70 -13.24 -15.42 -11.65
C SER A 70 -14.19 -16.24 -10.77
N LYS A 71 -13.66 -16.94 -9.76
CA LYS A 71 -14.46 -17.66 -8.75
C LYS A 71 -14.95 -16.75 -7.62
N MET A 72 -14.36 -15.56 -7.47
CA MET A 72 -14.79 -14.56 -6.48
C MET A 72 -15.97 -13.71 -6.99
N ASP A 73 -16.72 -13.13 -6.06
CA ASP A 73 -17.95 -12.38 -6.35
C ASP A 73 -17.67 -11.21 -7.33
N PRO A 74 -18.46 -11.04 -8.41
CA PRO A 74 -18.20 -10.05 -9.47
C PRO A 74 -18.25 -8.59 -8.99
N THR A 75 -18.76 -8.36 -7.78
CA THR A 75 -18.75 -7.04 -7.13
C THR A 75 -17.36 -6.60 -6.65
N VAL A 76 -16.45 -7.55 -6.42
CA VAL A 76 -15.07 -7.32 -5.95
C VAL A 76 -14.07 -7.26 -7.11
N SER A 77 -14.33 -7.97 -8.21
CA SER A 77 -13.40 -8.10 -9.35
C SER A 77 -13.51 -7.01 -10.41
N ASN A 78 -14.55 -6.17 -10.37
CA ASN A 78 -14.71 -5.08 -11.32
C ASN A 78 -14.22 -3.75 -10.72
N PRO A 79 -13.01 -3.27 -11.04
CA PRO A 79 -12.67 -1.88 -10.80
C PRO A 79 -13.66 -1.05 -11.61
N ARG A 80 -14.62 -0.43 -10.92
CA ARG A 80 -15.54 0.55 -11.51
C ARG A 80 -14.65 1.62 -12.16
N VAL A 81 -14.47 1.52 -13.48
CA VAL A 81 -13.69 2.49 -14.25
C VAL A 81 -14.33 3.85 -13.94
N PRO A 82 -13.60 4.82 -13.35
CA PRO A 82 -14.15 6.13 -13.13
C PRO A 82 -14.43 6.75 -14.50
N CYS A 83 -15.68 6.72 -14.94
CA CYS A 83 -16.11 7.48 -16.09
C CYS A 83 -16.00 8.96 -15.70
N LEU A 84 -15.00 9.67 -16.24
CA LEU A 84 -15.00 11.13 -16.15
C LEU A 84 -16.26 11.65 -16.87
N PRO A 85 -17.01 12.61 -16.28
CA PRO A 85 -18.21 13.13 -16.92
C PRO A 85 -17.81 13.82 -18.24
N GLY A 86 -18.21 13.23 -19.36
CA GLY A 86 -17.98 13.77 -20.71
C GLY A 86 -16.75 13.26 -21.46
N GLY A 87 -16.00 12.30 -20.91
CA GLY A 87 -14.88 11.65 -21.62
C GLY A 87 -15.27 10.31 -22.26
N PRO A 88 -14.61 9.88 -23.36
CA PRO A 88 -14.82 8.55 -23.91
C PRO A 88 -14.32 7.47 -22.94
N CYS A 89 -15.10 6.40 -22.76
CA CYS A 89 -14.72 5.26 -21.94
C CYS A 89 -13.47 4.60 -22.53
N VAL A 90 -12.33 4.70 -21.85
CA VAL A 90 -11.17 3.86 -22.15
C VAL A 90 -11.44 2.49 -21.53
N SER A 91 -11.88 1.54 -22.35
CA SER A 91 -11.80 0.13 -21.96
C SER A 91 -10.32 -0.23 -21.79
N PRO A 92 -9.92 -0.95 -20.73
CA PRO A 92 -8.60 -1.54 -20.71
C PRO A 92 -8.52 -2.52 -21.88
N SER A 93 -7.73 -2.17 -22.89
CA SER A 93 -7.40 -3.08 -23.98
C SER A 93 -6.77 -4.34 -23.39
N PRO A 94 -7.07 -5.54 -23.92
CA PRO A 94 -6.37 -6.74 -23.51
C PRO A 94 -4.87 -6.52 -23.70
N VAL A 95 -4.09 -6.75 -22.64
CA VAL A 95 -2.62 -6.68 -22.66
C VAL A 95 -2.13 -7.54 -23.82
N SER A 96 -1.73 -6.87 -24.89
CA SER A 96 -0.98 -7.45 -25.99
C SER A 96 0.13 -6.47 -26.31
N GLN A 97 1.34 -6.89 -25.93
CA GLN A 97 2.64 -6.37 -26.34
C GLN A 97 2.95 -4.91 -25.99
N VAL A 98 3.77 -4.71 -24.96
CA VAL A 98 4.86 -3.74 -25.07
C VAL A 98 6.17 -4.45 -24.74
N SER A 99 6.92 -4.63 -25.82
CA SER A 99 8.33 -4.93 -25.93
C SER A 99 9.22 -3.96 -25.14
N GLU A 100 10.38 -4.46 -24.71
CA GLU A 100 11.62 -3.76 -24.35
C GLU A 100 11.54 -2.24 -24.16
N ALA A 101 11.61 -1.80 -22.91
CA ALA A 101 12.38 -0.62 -22.52
C ALA A 101 12.83 -0.84 -21.07
N GLY A 102 14.14 -0.91 -20.88
CA GLY A 102 14.77 -1.25 -19.62
C GLY A 102 14.40 -0.31 -18.47
N TRP A 103 14.31 -0.93 -17.29
CA TRP A 103 14.71 -0.41 -15.99
C TRP A 103 15.28 -1.59 -15.20
#